data_AF-A0A834Y1W9-F1
#
_entry.id   AF-A0A834Y1W9-F1
#
_cell.length_a   1.000
_cell.length_b   1.000
_cell.length_c   1.000
_cell.angle_alpha   90.00
_cell.angle_beta   90.00
_cell.angle_gamma   90.00
#
_symmetry.space_group_name_H-M   'P 1'
#
loop_
_entity.id
_entity.type
_entity.pdbx_description
1 polymer ?
#
loop_
_entity_poly.entity_id
_entity_poly.type
_entity_poly.pdbx_seq_one_letter_code
_entity_poly.pdbx_strand_id
1 'polypeptide(L)'
;MLKKEASYASLLIKFLVPETVLATHSRTGKKSNAFLNRAAKPGIDERIITAIYESIKKIYPQANKSFVLNGITSACNTASSKVRKQARKNSGSNPARKNSGSNQI
;
A
#
# COMPACT_ATOMS: atom_id res chain seq x y z
N MET A 1 11.36 4.90 -14.60
CA MET A 1 11.05 3.67 -15.35
C MET A 1 10.88 2.53 -14.35
N LEU A 2 9.66 2.07 -14.09
CA LEU A 2 9.43 0.89 -13.23
C LEU A 2 9.99 -0.32 -13.97
N LYS A 3 10.94 -1.05 -13.36
CA LYS A 3 11.44 -2.30 -13.95
C LYS A 3 10.26 -3.28 -14.07
N LYS A 4 10.16 -3.99 -15.19
CA LYS A 4 9.04 -4.89 -15.53
C LYS A 4 8.66 -5.83 -14.37
N GLU A 5 9.66 -6.33 -13.65
CA GLU A 5 9.53 -7.18 -12.45
C GLU A 5 8.67 -6.56 -11.34
N ALA A 6 8.84 -5.27 -11.06
CA ALA A 6 8.06 -4.57 -10.03
C ALA A 6 6.59 -4.44 -10.43
N SER A 7 6.32 -4.23 -11.72
CA SER A 7 4.96 -4.17 -12.26
C SER A 7 4.28 -5.54 -12.19
N TYR A 8 4.98 -6.63 -12.56
CA TYR A 8 4.44 -7.99 -12.43
C TYR A 8 4.19 -8.38 -10.97
N ALA A 9 5.10 -8.05 -10.06
CA ALA A 9 4.91 -8.29 -8.64
C ALA A 9 3.68 -7.56 -8.09
N SER A 10 3.49 -6.29 -8.50
CA SER A 10 2.32 -5.48 -8.15
C SER A 10 1.02 -6.06 -8.71
N LEU A 11 1.04 -6.62 -9.92
CA LEU A 11 -0.12 -7.28 -10.52
C LEU A 11 -0.48 -8.57 -9.76
N LEU A 12 0.50 -9.45 -9.56
CA LEU A 12 0.29 -10.76 -8.92
C LEU A 12 -0.20 -10.61 -7.48
N ILE A 13 0.39 -9.70 -6.69
CA ILE A 13 -0.06 -9.51 -5.30
C ILE A 13 -1.49 -8.98 -5.23
N LYS A 14 -1.92 -8.12 -6.17
CA LYS A 14 -3.30 -7.61 -6.24
C LYS A 14 -4.30 -8.68 -6.65
N PHE A 15 -3.84 -9.69 -7.41
CA PHE A 15 -4.67 -10.83 -7.79
C PHE A 15 -4.82 -11.83 -6.62
N LEU A 16 -3.74 -12.09 -5.88
CA LEU A 16 -3.71 -13.09 -4.82
C LEU A 16 -4.24 -12.59 -3.47
N VAL A 17 -4.10 -11.30 -3.19
CA VAL A 17 -4.39 -10.73 -1.86
C VAL A 17 -5.49 -9.68 -1.99
N PRO A 18 -6.57 -9.76 -1.18
CA PRO A 18 -7.64 -8.78 -1.20
C PRO A 18 -7.13 -7.35 -0.97
N GLU A 19 -7.74 -6.38 -1.65
CA GLU A 19 -7.34 -4.97 -1.56
C GLU A 19 -7.42 -4.43 -0.12
N THR A 20 -8.38 -4.91 0.68
CA THR A 20 -8.53 -4.56 2.10
C THR A 20 -7.33 -5.03 2.95
N VAL A 21 -6.82 -6.22 2.66
CA VAL A 21 -5.60 -6.76 3.28
C VAL A 21 -4.40 -5.93 2.84
N LEU A 22 -4.26 -5.63 1.54
CA LEU A 22 -3.18 -4.77 1.03
C LEU A 22 -3.18 -3.36 1.62
N ALA A 23 -4.35 -2.80 1.95
CA ALA A 23 -4.47 -1.49 2.58
C ALA A 23 -4.05 -1.50 4.06
N THR A 24 -4.23 -2.62 4.76
CA THR A 24 -4.02 -2.73 6.21
C THR A 24 -2.70 -3.40 6.58
N HIS A 25 -2.10 -4.17 5.67
CA HIS A 25 -0.85 -4.90 5.87
C HIS A 25 0.35 -4.17 5.24
N SER A 26 1.54 -4.67 5.54
CA SER A 26 2.79 -4.28 4.92
C SER A 26 3.55 -5.52 4.44
N ARG A 27 4.57 -5.33 3.60
CA ARG A 27 5.39 -6.45 3.12
C ARG A 27 6.03 -7.26 4.26
N THR A 28 6.52 -6.60 5.32
CA THR A 28 7.36 -7.25 6.36
C THR A 28 6.78 -7.22 7.76
N GLY A 29 5.70 -6.49 7.98
CA GLY A 29 5.17 -6.24 9.33
C GLY A 29 5.99 -5.24 10.17
N LYS A 30 7.12 -4.75 9.64
CA LYS A 30 8.03 -3.88 10.40
C LYS A 30 7.52 -2.43 10.39
N LYS A 31 7.66 -1.76 11.53
CA LYS A 31 7.42 -0.33 11.66
C LYS A 31 8.44 0.46 10.85
N SER A 32 8.00 1.57 10.25
CA SER A 32 8.92 2.49 9.57
C SER A 32 9.66 3.34 10.58
N ASN A 33 11.00 3.39 10.47
CA ASN A 33 11.86 4.22 11.32
C ASN A 33 11.56 5.71 11.20
N ALA A 34 11.05 6.15 10.03
CA ALA A 34 10.68 7.55 9.80
C ALA A 34 9.36 7.96 10.49
N PHE A 35 8.56 7.01 10.98
CA PHE A 35 7.25 7.29 11.56
C PHE A 35 7.08 6.58 12.90
N LEU A 36 7.81 7.06 13.91
CA LEU A 36 7.80 6.50 15.27
C LEU A 36 6.43 6.58 15.95
N ASN A 37 5.55 7.49 15.52
CA ASN A 37 4.22 7.65 16.13
C ASN A 37 3.16 6.74 15.50
N ARG A 38 3.49 5.97 14.45
CA ARG A 38 2.54 5.08 13.78
C ARG A 38 2.70 3.64 14.27
N ALA A 39 1.57 2.97 14.49
CA ALA A 39 1.57 1.54 14.78
C ALA A 39 2.16 0.74 13.61
N ALA A 40 2.81 -0.39 13.93
CA ALA A 40 3.24 -1.34 12.93
C ALA A 40 2.00 -1.98 12.28
N LYS A 41 2.03 -2.14 10.97
CA LYS A 41 1.03 -2.93 10.25
C LYS A 41 1.41 -4.41 10.34
N PRO A 42 0.46 -5.36 10.36
CA PRO A 42 0.77 -6.77 10.17
C PRO A 42 1.47 -7.04 8.83
N GLY A 43 2.25 -8.12 8.77
CA GLY A 43 2.96 -8.57 7.56
C GLY A 43 2.07 -9.41 6.65
N ILE A 44 2.26 -9.33 5.34
CA ILE A 44 1.71 -10.32 4.41
C ILE A 44 2.41 -11.67 4.65
N ASP A 45 1.66 -12.77 4.52
CA ASP A 45 2.20 -14.13 4.59
C ASP A 45 3.40 -14.29 3.65
N GLU A 46 4.54 -14.68 4.23
CA GLU A 46 5.81 -14.81 3.52
C GLU A 46 5.76 -15.88 2.41
N ARG A 47 4.87 -16.87 2.54
CA ARG A 47 4.67 -17.90 1.51
C ARG A 47 4.12 -17.29 0.22
N ILE A 48 3.23 -16.29 0.33
CA ILE A 48 2.69 -15.56 -0.83
C ILE A 48 3.80 -14.76 -1.50
N ILE A 49 4.61 -14.04 -0.72
CA ILE A 49 5.73 -13.24 -1.24
C ILE A 49 6.75 -14.14 -1.96
N THR A 50 7.06 -15.29 -1.38
CA THR A 50 7.98 -16.28 -1.94
C THR A 50 7.44 -16.84 -3.25
N ALA A 51 6.16 -17.26 -3.26
CA ALA A 51 5.51 -17.76 -4.48
C ALA A 51 5.53 -16.73 -5.61
N ILE A 52 5.24 -15.46 -5.33
CA ILE A 52 5.31 -14.38 -6.34
C ILE A 52 6.73 -14.25 -6.90
N TYR A 53 7.74 -14.25 -6.03
CA TYR A 53 9.13 -14.14 -6.47
C TYR A 53 9.54 -15.31 -7.36
N GLU A 54 9.25 -16.54 -6.95
CA GLU A 54 9.56 -17.74 -7.72
C GLU A 54 8.81 -17.77 -9.06
N SER A 55 7.53 -17.37 -9.08
CA SER A 55 6.76 -17.24 -10.32
C SER A 55 7.37 -16.22 -11.28
N ILE A 56 7.82 -15.06 -10.79
CA ILE A 56 8.49 -14.06 -11.63
C ILE A 56 9.84 -14.60 -12.12
N LYS A 57 10.59 -15.29 -11.27
CA LYS A 57 11.89 -15.87 -11.65
C LYS A 57 11.81 -16.94 -12.73
N LYS A 58 10.72 -17.73 -12.76
CA LYS A 58 10.48 -18.70 -13.83
C LYS A 58 10.35 -18.04 -15.20
N ILE A 59 9.79 -16.84 -15.28
CA ILE A 59 9.60 -16.10 -16.53
C ILE A 59 10.80 -15.19 -16.83
N TYR A 60 11.39 -14.63 -15.77
CA TYR A 60 12.50 -13.69 -15.82
C TYR A 60 13.61 -14.19 -14.89
N PRO A 61 14.50 -15.10 -15.33
CA PRO A 61 15.54 -15.67 -14.48
C PRO A 61 16.49 -14.64 -13.86
N GLN A 62 16.68 -13.51 -14.57
CA GLN A 62 17.50 -12.37 -14.15
C GLN A 62 16.79 -11.44 -13.14
N ALA A 63 15.58 -11.80 -12.70
CA ALA A 63 14.78 -10.93 -11.84
C ALA A 63 15.46 -10.64 -10.52
N ASN A 64 15.58 -9.35 -10.20
CA ASN A 64 16.21 -8.91 -8.98
C ASN A 64 15.15 -8.80 -7.88
N LYS A 65 15.40 -9.53 -6.78
CA LYS A 65 14.51 -9.66 -5.63
C LYS A 65 14.06 -8.30 -5.08
N SER A 66 14.95 -7.32 -5.04
CA SER A 66 14.62 -5.97 -4.53
C SER A 66 13.53 -5.29 -5.35
N PHE A 67 13.52 -5.41 -6.68
CA PHE A 67 12.47 -4.81 -7.51
C PHE A 67 11.13 -5.50 -7.34
N VAL A 68 11.11 -6.83 -7.24
CA VAL A 68 9.90 -7.60 -6.93
C VAL A 68 9.32 -7.16 -5.59
N LEU A 69 10.15 -7.12 -4.55
CA LEU A 69 9.72 -6.72 -3.21
C LEU A 69 9.27 -5.24 -3.15
N ASN A 70 9.86 -4.36 -3.96
CA ASN A 70 9.43 -2.97 -4.10
C ASN A 70 8.08 -2.86 -4.82
N GLY A 71 7.81 -3.73 -5.79
CA GLY A 71 6.50 -3.85 -6.43
C GLY A 71 5.39 -4.20 -5.43
N ILE A 72 5.65 -5.19 -4.57
CA ILE A 72 4.74 -5.60 -3.49
C ILE A 72 4.51 -4.44 -2.49
N THR A 73 5.59 -3.79 -2.06
CA THR A 73 5.52 -2.62 -1.16
C THR A 73 4.69 -1.49 -1.76
N SER A 74 4.89 -1.21 -3.04
CA SER A 74 4.15 -0.19 -3.77
C SER A 74 2.67 -0.52 -3.85
N ALA A 75 2.31 -1.78 -4.13
CA ALA A 75 0.91 -2.21 -4.15
C ALA A 75 0.20 -1.98 -2.81
N CYS A 76 0.84 -2.33 -1.68
CA CYS A 76 0.30 -2.08 -0.35
C CYS A 76 0.10 -0.56 -0.09
N ASN A 77 1.08 0.25 -0.48
CA ASN A 77 1.01 1.71 -0.34
C ASN A 77 -0.11 2.33 -1.20
N THR A 78 -0.29 1.85 -2.42
CA THR A 78 -1.37 2.29 -3.31
C THR A 78 -2.74 1.97 -2.71
N ALA A 79 -2.96 0.72 -2.28
CA ALA A 79 -4.22 0.31 -1.64
C ALA A 79 -4.51 1.14 -0.38
N SER A 80 -3.49 1.33 0.48
CA SER A 80 -3.60 2.18 1.67
C SER A 80 -4.00 3.62 1.34
N SER A 81 -3.40 4.21 0.30
CA SER A 81 -3.71 5.57 -0.14
C SER A 81 -5.11 5.70 -0.71
N LYS A 82 -5.58 4.69 -1.46
CA LYS A 82 -6.95 4.64 -1.98
C LYS A 82 -7.99 4.64 -0.86
N VAL A 83 -7.81 3.78 0.15
CA VAL A 83 -8.71 3.73 1.31
C VAL A 83 -8.71 5.05 2.07
N ARG A 84 -7.54 5.65 2.33
CA ARG A 84 -7.47 6.98 2.98
C ARG A 84 -8.16 8.07 2.16
N LYS A 85 -8.01 8.06 0.84
CA LYS A 85 -8.67 9.03 -0.05
C LYS A 85 -10.18 8.87 0.01
N GLN A 86 -10.68 7.64 0.01
CA GLN A 86 -12.11 7.35 0.13
C GLN A 86 -12.66 7.77 1.50
N ALA A 87 -11.95 7.49 2.59
CA ALA A 87 -12.34 7.92 3.93
C ALA A 87 -12.46 9.45 4.02
N ARG A 88 -11.49 10.19 3.45
CA ARG A 88 -11.53 11.66 3.38
C ARG A 88 -12.70 12.20 2.57
N LYS A 89 -13.07 11.52 1.48
CA LYS A 89 -14.24 11.88 0.66
C LYS A 89 -15.53 11.67 1.46
N ASN A 90 -15.65 10.56 2.17
CA ASN A 90 -16.82 10.23 2.98
C ASN A 90 -16.95 11.13 4.22
N SER A 91 -15.84 11.60 4.80
CA SER A 91 -15.86 12.59 5.88
C SER A 91 -16.07 14.04 5.38
N GLY A 92 -16.14 14.25 4.06
CA GLY A 92 -16.20 15.56 3.40
C GLY A 92 -17.61 16.02 3.01
N SER A 93 -18.67 15.31 3.40
CA SER A 93 -20.07 15.78 3.30
C SER A 93 -20.58 16.37 4.62
N ASN A 94 -19.83 17.31 5.20
CA ASN A 94 -20.38 18.25 6.17
C ASN A 94 -19.73 19.63 5.97
N PRO A 95 -20.32 20.56 5.21
CA PRO A 95 -19.87 21.95 5.13
C PRO A 95 -20.30 22.71 6.40
N ALA A 96 -19.94 22.23 7.59
CA ALA A 96 -20.13 22.96 8.84
C ALA A 96 -18.94 23.91 9.10
N ARG A 97 -18.68 24.81 8.15
CA ARG A 97 -17.88 26.02 8.39
C ARG A 97 -18.29 27.14 7.42
N LYS A 98 -19.59 27.38 7.31
CA LYS A 98 -20.14 28.68 6.92
C LYS A 98 -20.98 29.18 8.09
N ASN A 99 -20.74 30.43 8.46
CA ASN A 99 -21.40 31.25 9.50
C ASN A 99 -20.93 31.11 10.95
N SER A 100 -20.01 32.01 11.30
CA SER A 100 -20.15 32.95 12.42
C SER A 100 -19.24 34.13 12.08
N GLY A 101 -19.74 35.20 11.47
CA GLY A 101 -20.69 36.10 12.10
C GLY A 101 -19.87 37.09 12.94
N SER A 102 -19.61 38.25 12.33
CA SER A 102 -19.25 39.54 12.93
C SER A 102 -19.30 39.65 14.46
N ASN A 103 -18.21 40.13 15.06
CA ASN A 103 -18.34 41.20 16.05
C ASN A 103 -17.09 42.09 16.04
N GLN A 104 -17.28 43.31 15.55
CA GLN A 104 -16.44 44.45 15.91
C GLN A 104 -16.87 44.91 17.30
N ILE A 105 -15.89 45.12 18.19
CA ILE A 105 -15.93 46.15 19.23
C ILE A 105 -14.55 46.79 19.24
#